data_AF-A0A5C9ERQ8-F1
#
_entry.id   AF-A0A5C9ERQ8-F1
#
_cell.length_a   1.000
_cell.length_b   1.000
_cell.length_c   1.000
_cell.angle_alpha   90.00
_cell.angle_beta   90.00
_cell.angle_gamma   90.00
#
_symmetry.space_group_name_H-M   'P 1'
#
loop_
_entity.id
_entity.type
_entity.pdbx_description
1 polymer ?
#
loop_
_entity_poly.entity_id
_entity_poly.type
_entity_poly.pdbx_seq_one_letter_code
_entity_poly.pdbx_strand_id
1 'polypeptide(L)'
;MKDANQKLLAISKEFLSSLVKKGMLSKKIKIAFDFHKELYYGEKDNPYVIGIKAEKGTKKAHMWHTCSLILKGRELHVGSEMRKQGVNTGIFVLKMVELLISLGFTIELISMDKQYYQKWIFDYLDRKNIIYIVPVKGFKKLRAMKEAALTDPKARVQPYEMKGTYVKGKGYIPIPLMLHFMEKKILTWYAKSSRSQ
;
A
#
# COMPACT_ATOMS: atom_id res chain seq x y z
N MET A 1 22.03 0.64 -10.25
CA MET A 1 20.74 0.58 -9.50
C MET A 1 19.84 -0.58 -9.92
N LYS A 2 19.47 -0.75 -11.22
CA LYS A 2 18.64 -1.90 -11.65
C LYS A 2 19.23 -3.25 -11.24
N ASP A 3 20.54 -3.43 -11.42
CA ASP A 3 21.28 -4.65 -11.05
C ASP A 3 21.24 -4.95 -9.53
N ALA A 4 21.48 -3.93 -8.69
CA ALA A 4 21.41 -4.07 -7.23
C ALA A 4 20.01 -4.47 -6.74
N ASN A 5 18.95 -3.90 -7.33
CA ASN A 5 17.58 -4.27 -6.99
C ASN A 5 17.25 -5.70 -7.42
N GLN A 6 17.76 -6.15 -8.57
CA GLN A 6 17.60 -7.54 -9.01
C GLN A 6 18.32 -8.52 -8.09
N LYS A 7 19.55 -8.19 -7.66
CA LYS A 7 20.31 -8.98 -6.68
C LYS A 7 19.60 -9.06 -5.34
N LEU A 8 19.09 -7.94 -4.82
CA LEU A 8 18.32 -7.93 -3.57
C LEU A 8 17.08 -8.83 -3.67
N LEU A 9 16.35 -8.75 -4.80
CA LEU A 9 15.19 -9.61 -5.04
C LEU A 9 15.55 -11.10 -5.12
N ALA A 10 16.69 -11.44 -5.74
CA ALA A 10 17.18 -12.81 -5.80
C ALA A 10 17.53 -13.34 -4.40
N ILE A 11 18.25 -12.55 -3.60
CA ILE A 11 18.57 -12.88 -2.21
C ILE A 11 17.29 -13.06 -1.39
N SER A 12 16.33 -12.13 -1.51
CA SER A 12 15.02 -12.25 -0.85
C SER A 12 14.30 -13.53 -1.25
N LYS A 13 14.32 -13.91 -2.53
CA LYS A 13 13.70 -15.14 -3.04
C LYS A 13 14.32 -16.39 -2.40
N GLU A 14 15.65 -16.49 -2.38
CA GLU A 14 16.36 -17.62 -1.78
C GLU A 14 16.12 -17.70 -0.27
N PHE A 15 16.21 -16.56 0.41
CA PHE A 15 15.99 -16.45 1.84
C PHE A 15 14.57 -16.87 2.23
N LEU A 16 13.55 -16.31 1.56
CA LEU A 16 12.15 -16.65 1.82
C LEU A 16 11.85 -18.13 1.56
N SER A 17 12.39 -18.68 0.47
CA SER A 17 12.24 -20.11 0.15
C SER A 17 12.86 -20.98 1.25
N SER A 18 14.02 -20.59 1.78
CA SER A 18 14.70 -21.28 2.87
C SER A 18 13.89 -21.21 4.17
N LEU A 19 13.34 -20.05 4.53
CA LEU A 19 12.50 -19.89 5.72
C LEU A 19 11.23 -20.76 5.67
N VAL A 20 10.60 -20.87 4.50
CA VAL A 20 9.44 -21.75 4.32
C VAL A 20 9.84 -23.22 4.46
N LYS A 21 10.94 -23.65 3.82
CA LYS A 21 11.45 -25.03 3.93
C LYS A 21 11.80 -25.42 5.37
N LYS A 22 12.32 -24.47 6.16
CA LYS A 22 12.65 -24.66 7.58
C LYS A 22 11.44 -24.55 8.52
N GLY A 23 10.23 -24.31 7.99
CA GLY A 23 9.02 -24.13 8.81
C GLY A 23 9.00 -22.84 9.64
N MET A 24 9.92 -21.90 9.38
CA MET A 24 10.05 -20.64 10.13
C MET A 24 9.11 -19.55 9.60
N LEU A 25 8.55 -19.75 8.40
CA LEU A 25 7.62 -18.83 7.75
C LEU A 25 6.41 -19.59 7.19
N SER A 26 5.21 -19.12 7.51
CA SER A 26 3.97 -19.63 6.95
C SER A 26 3.84 -19.25 5.47
N LYS A 27 3.24 -20.13 4.65
CA LYS A 27 2.84 -19.78 3.27
C LYS A 27 1.71 -18.75 3.23
N LYS A 28 0.89 -18.66 4.29
CA LYS A 28 -0.11 -17.60 4.45
C LYS A 28 0.56 -16.39 5.10
N ILE A 29 0.60 -15.27 4.38
CA ILE A 29 1.32 -14.07 4.78
C ILE A 29 0.44 -12.83 4.78
N LYS A 30 0.82 -11.87 5.61
CA LYS A 30 0.31 -10.51 5.61
C LYS A 30 1.46 -9.60 5.24
N ILE A 31 1.20 -8.56 4.45
CA ILE A 31 2.25 -7.69 3.92
C ILE A 31 1.94 -6.21 4.15
N ALA A 32 2.99 -5.41 4.30
CA ALA A 32 2.92 -3.97 4.42
C ALA A 32 3.71 -3.30 3.29
N PHE A 33 3.14 -2.24 2.72
CA PHE A 33 3.81 -1.34 1.78
C PHE A 33 3.90 0.07 2.35
N ASP A 34 5.12 0.59 2.43
CA ASP A 34 5.38 1.93 2.96
C ASP A 34 6.37 2.69 2.06
N PHE A 35 6.68 3.92 2.48
CA PHE A 35 7.69 4.77 1.90
C PHE A 35 8.75 5.11 2.94
N HIS A 36 10.00 4.78 2.63
CA HIS A 36 11.15 5.37 3.33
C HIS A 36 11.57 6.66 2.63
N LYS A 37 11.93 7.70 3.40
CA LYS A 37 12.25 9.03 2.88
C LYS A 37 13.56 9.51 3.48
N GLU A 38 14.48 9.89 2.61
CA GLU A 38 15.76 10.51 2.97
C GLU A 38 15.82 11.91 2.37
N LEU A 39 16.06 12.92 3.21
CA LEU A 39 16.11 14.32 2.75
C LEU A 39 17.34 14.54 1.88
N TYR A 40 17.19 15.34 0.83
CA TYR A 40 18.24 15.60 -0.14
C TYR A 40 18.48 17.10 -0.29
N TYR A 41 19.74 17.54 -0.26
CA TYR A 41 20.11 18.96 -0.25
C TYR A 41 20.83 19.42 -1.52
N GLY A 42 21.22 18.49 -2.39
CA GLY A 42 21.89 18.80 -3.65
C GLY A 42 20.94 19.23 -4.77
N GLU A 43 21.45 19.22 -6.00
CA GLU A 43 20.70 19.63 -7.18
C GLU A 43 19.71 18.59 -7.69
N LYS A 44 18.60 19.04 -8.26
CA LYS A 44 17.57 18.13 -8.79
C LYS A 44 17.92 17.72 -10.23
N ASP A 45 19.03 17.01 -10.38
CA ASP A 45 19.62 16.63 -11.66
C ASP A 45 19.20 15.24 -12.15
N ASN A 46 18.56 14.43 -11.31
CA ASN A 46 18.19 13.06 -11.62
C ASN A 46 16.74 12.73 -11.24
N PRO A 47 16.11 11.75 -11.92
CA PRO A 47 14.70 11.45 -11.73
C PRO A 47 14.37 10.74 -10.40
N TYR A 48 15.36 10.46 -9.55
CA TYR A 48 15.16 9.84 -8.24
C TYR A 48 15.15 10.86 -7.10
N VAL A 49 15.40 12.15 -7.40
CA VAL A 49 15.18 13.25 -6.47
C VAL A 49 13.73 13.72 -6.61
N ILE A 50 12.93 13.43 -5.59
CA ILE A 50 11.49 13.70 -5.57
C ILE A 50 11.21 15.02 -4.84
N GLY A 51 10.31 15.81 -5.41
CA GLY A 51 9.80 17.01 -4.73
C GLY A 51 8.89 16.64 -3.56
N ILE A 52 9.17 17.21 -2.39
CA ILE A 52 8.39 17.01 -1.16
C ILE A 52 7.93 18.37 -0.60
N LYS A 53 7.06 18.33 0.41
CA LYS A 53 6.80 19.53 1.23
C LYS A 53 8.09 19.95 1.92
N ALA A 54 8.25 21.26 2.12
CA ALA A 54 9.44 21.81 2.77
C ALA A 54 9.63 21.17 4.16
N GLU A 55 10.82 20.64 4.40
CA GLU A 55 11.18 19.94 5.63
C GLU A 55 12.68 20.14 5.88
N LYS A 56 13.03 20.61 7.08
CA LYS A 56 14.42 20.84 7.52
C LYS A 56 15.30 21.54 6.46
N GLY A 57 14.77 22.59 5.83
CA GLY A 57 15.51 23.42 4.86
C GLY A 57 15.58 22.88 3.43
N THR A 58 14.96 21.74 3.12
CA THR A 58 14.88 21.23 1.74
C THR A 58 13.44 20.95 1.29
N LYS A 59 13.23 20.94 -0.02
CA LYS A 59 11.98 20.50 -0.69
C LYS A 59 12.22 19.25 -1.55
N LYS A 60 13.34 18.55 -1.32
CA LYS A 60 13.81 17.43 -2.14
C LYS A 60 14.09 16.23 -1.22
N ALA A 61 13.77 15.04 -1.69
CA ALA A 61 14.08 13.81 -0.99
C ALA A 61 14.27 12.66 -1.96
N HIS A 62 15.08 11.70 -1.57
CA HIS A 62 15.00 10.36 -2.10
C HIS A 62 13.89 9.61 -1.39
N MET A 63 13.11 8.85 -2.14
CA MET A 63 12.03 8.04 -1.59
C MET A 63 12.19 6.60 -2.06
N TRP A 64 11.96 5.65 -1.19
CA TRP A 64 11.96 4.22 -1.50
C TRP A 64 10.61 3.64 -1.16
N HIS A 65 10.08 2.86 -2.08
CA HIS A 65 9.05 1.89 -1.79
C HIS A 65 9.65 0.77 -0.95
N THR A 66 8.98 0.37 0.12
CA THR A 66 9.36 -0.79 0.93
C THR A 66 8.22 -1.81 0.95
N CYS A 67 8.58 -3.09 0.99
CA CYS A 67 7.66 -4.20 1.17
C CYS A 67 8.13 -5.06 2.33
N SER A 68 7.27 -5.26 3.31
CA SER A 68 7.54 -6.06 4.51
C SER A 68 6.54 -7.19 4.67
N LEU A 69 6.98 -8.34 5.16
CA LEU A 69 6.08 -9.34 5.73
C LEU A 69 5.76 -8.94 7.17
N ILE A 70 4.48 -8.90 7.51
CA ILE A 70 3.99 -8.65 8.87
C ILE A 70 3.97 -9.99 9.61
N LEU A 71 4.87 -10.14 10.57
CA LEU A 71 4.99 -11.31 11.42
C LEU A 71 4.51 -10.97 12.84
N LYS A 72 4.25 -11.99 13.68
CA LYS A 72 3.84 -11.76 15.07
C LYS A 72 4.93 -10.98 15.82
N GLY A 73 4.68 -9.69 16.05
CA GLY A 73 5.56 -8.78 16.80
C GLY A 73 6.76 -8.21 16.04
N ARG A 74 6.91 -8.47 14.72
CA ARG A 74 8.03 -7.95 13.93
C ARG A 74 7.68 -7.83 12.45
N GLU A 75 8.43 -6.99 11.75
CA GLU A 75 8.38 -6.88 10.29
C GLU A 75 9.66 -7.44 9.67
N LEU A 76 9.52 -8.14 8.56
CA LEU A 76 10.66 -8.59 7.75
C LEU A 76 10.62 -7.88 6.41
N HIS A 77 11.59 -6.98 6.16
CA HIS A 77 11.72 -6.34 4.86
C HIS A 77 12.17 -7.33 3.79
N VAL A 78 11.40 -7.42 2.71
CA VAL A 78 11.63 -8.39 1.63
C VAL A 78 11.80 -7.74 0.26
N GLY A 79 11.50 -6.44 0.14
CA GLY A 79 11.72 -5.69 -1.09
C GLY A 79 11.85 -4.20 -0.84
N SER A 80 12.69 -3.56 -1.65
CA SER A 80 12.81 -2.11 -1.69
C SER A 80 13.09 -1.66 -3.12
N GLU A 81 12.49 -0.54 -3.52
CA GLU A 81 12.75 0.08 -4.82
C GLU A 81 12.70 1.59 -4.72
N MET A 82 13.74 2.26 -5.21
CA MET A 82 13.79 3.72 -5.22
C MET A 82 12.72 4.27 -6.16
N ARG A 83 11.91 5.21 -5.66
CA ARG A 83 10.86 5.87 -6.42
C ARG A 83 11.49 6.74 -7.50
N LYS A 84 11.01 6.57 -8.72
CA LYS A 84 11.36 7.41 -9.87
C LYS A 84 10.23 8.38 -10.20
N GLN A 85 10.56 9.64 -10.44
CA GLN A 85 9.60 10.65 -10.88
C GLN A 85 8.93 10.21 -12.19
N GLY A 86 7.61 10.40 -12.28
CA GLY A 86 6.80 10.00 -13.44
C GLY A 86 6.36 8.53 -13.46
N VAL A 87 6.89 7.70 -12.55
CA VAL A 87 6.47 6.29 -12.44
C VAL A 87 5.35 6.16 -11.42
N ASN A 88 4.33 5.34 -11.76
CA ASN A 88 3.22 5.09 -10.87
C ASN A 88 3.66 4.25 -9.66
N THR A 89 3.37 4.74 -8.45
CA THR A 89 3.75 4.08 -7.19
C THR A 89 3.18 2.67 -7.04
N GLY A 90 2.00 2.39 -7.60
CA GLY A 90 1.38 1.06 -7.50
C GLY A 90 2.07 -0.04 -8.31
N ILE A 91 2.96 0.30 -9.25
CA ILE A 91 3.71 -0.71 -10.02
C ILE A 91 4.56 -1.59 -9.10
N PHE A 92 5.14 -1.00 -8.06
CA PHE A 92 5.90 -1.74 -7.05
C PHE A 92 5.02 -2.74 -6.29
N VAL A 93 3.78 -2.37 -5.96
CA VAL A 93 2.81 -3.26 -5.29
C VAL A 93 2.55 -4.49 -6.16
N LEU A 94 2.24 -4.31 -7.45
CA LEU A 94 2.05 -5.40 -8.40
C LEU A 94 3.27 -6.31 -8.45
N LYS A 95 4.45 -5.73 -8.65
CA LYS A 95 5.70 -6.47 -8.77
C LYS A 95 5.95 -7.38 -7.55
N MET A 96 5.74 -6.85 -6.35
CA MET A 96 5.93 -7.62 -5.11
C MET A 96 4.84 -8.66 -4.88
N VAL A 97 3.58 -8.34 -5.20
CA VAL A 97 2.45 -9.30 -5.10
C VAL A 97 2.67 -10.49 -6.05
N GLU A 98 2.97 -10.24 -7.33
CA GLU A 98 3.24 -11.31 -8.29
C GLU A 98 4.46 -12.14 -7.89
N LEU A 99 5.53 -11.48 -7.41
CA LEU A 99 6.70 -12.19 -6.91
C LEU A 99 6.34 -13.13 -5.76
N LEU A 100 5.66 -12.66 -4.72
CA LEU A 100 5.32 -13.47 -3.56
C LEU A 100 4.37 -14.63 -3.94
N ILE A 101 3.39 -14.39 -4.80
CA ILE A 101 2.52 -15.45 -5.33
C ILE A 101 3.33 -16.48 -6.11
N SER A 102 4.28 -16.06 -6.95
CA SER A 102 5.15 -16.97 -7.72
C SER A 102 6.04 -17.85 -6.84
N LEU A 103 6.31 -17.43 -5.59
CA LEU A 103 7.04 -18.21 -4.59
C LEU A 103 6.14 -19.18 -3.80
N GLY A 104 4.84 -19.23 -4.14
CA GLY A 104 3.86 -20.11 -3.51
C GLY A 104 3.27 -19.56 -2.21
N PHE A 105 3.37 -18.26 -1.95
CA PHE A 105 2.68 -17.62 -0.84
C PHE A 105 1.21 -17.30 -1.18
N THR A 106 0.36 -17.37 -0.16
CA THR A 106 -1.01 -16.85 -0.17
C THR A 106 -1.05 -15.56 0.63
N ILE A 107 -1.41 -14.45 -0.01
CA ILE A 107 -1.47 -13.14 0.64
C ILE A 107 -2.86 -12.95 1.24
N GLU A 108 -2.94 -12.98 2.57
CA GLU A 108 -4.20 -12.82 3.30
C GLU A 108 -4.61 -11.36 3.44
N LEU A 109 -3.63 -10.47 3.60
CA LEU A 109 -3.86 -9.07 3.89
C LEU A 109 -2.71 -8.21 3.38
N ILE A 110 -3.05 -7.09 2.74
CA ILE A 110 -2.12 -6.02 2.38
C ILE A 110 -2.44 -4.75 3.16
N SER A 111 -1.50 -4.24 3.95
CA SER A 111 -1.56 -2.88 4.49
C SER A 111 -0.74 -1.94 3.60
N MET A 112 -1.26 -0.76 3.27
CA MET A 112 -0.57 0.19 2.40
C MET A 112 -0.60 1.61 2.96
N ASP A 113 0.46 2.39 2.74
CA ASP A 113 0.45 3.84 2.98
C ASP A 113 -0.59 4.58 2.11
N LYS A 114 -1.04 5.75 2.58
CA LYS A 114 -2.01 6.63 1.90
C LYS A 114 -1.62 7.01 0.46
N GLN A 115 -0.32 7.01 0.16
CA GLN A 115 0.19 7.33 -1.17
C GLN A 115 -0.13 6.24 -2.21
N TYR A 116 -0.45 5.02 -1.78
CA TYR A 116 -0.96 3.94 -2.63
C TYR A 116 -2.49 3.98 -2.80
N TYR A 117 -3.19 5.00 -2.29
CA TYR A 117 -4.63 5.16 -2.52
C TYR A 117 -4.92 5.52 -3.99
N GLN A 118 -5.02 4.49 -4.84
CA GLN A 118 -5.26 4.57 -6.28
C GLN A 118 -6.26 3.49 -6.73
N LYS A 119 -7.24 3.88 -7.54
CA LYS A 119 -8.37 3.03 -7.97
C LYS A 119 -7.94 1.71 -8.61
N TRP A 120 -7.02 1.79 -9.56
CA TRP A 120 -6.58 0.63 -10.33
C TRP A 120 -5.84 -0.41 -9.48
N ILE A 121 -5.22 -0.01 -8.36
CA ILE A 121 -4.59 -0.94 -7.41
C ILE A 121 -5.68 -1.75 -6.72
N PHE A 122 -6.77 -1.10 -6.29
CA PHE A 122 -7.89 -1.79 -5.64
C PHE A 122 -8.57 -2.74 -6.62
N ASP A 123 -8.84 -2.30 -7.85
CA ASP A 123 -9.36 -3.18 -8.91
C ASP A 123 -8.49 -4.42 -9.13
N TYR A 124 -7.16 -4.25 -9.11
CA TYR A 124 -6.21 -5.37 -9.24
C TYR A 124 -6.27 -6.33 -8.03
N LEU A 125 -6.27 -5.80 -6.81
CA LEU A 125 -6.30 -6.61 -5.59
C LEU A 125 -7.65 -7.34 -5.42
N ASP A 126 -8.76 -6.69 -5.75
CA ASP A 126 -10.10 -7.27 -5.71
C ASP A 126 -10.26 -8.41 -6.74
N ARG A 127 -9.65 -8.28 -7.93
CA ARG A 127 -9.59 -9.37 -8.92
C ARG A 127 -8.79 -10.59 -8.45
N LYS A 128 -7.78 -10.37 -7.62
CA LYS A 128 -6.98 -11.45 -7.00
C LYS A 128 -7.57 -11.96 -5.67
N ASN A 129 -8.73 -11.44 -5.26
CA ASN A 129 -9.37 -11.76 -3.99
C ASN A 129 -8.45 -11.52 -2.78
N ILE A 130 -7.65 -10.45 -2.83
CA ILE A 130 -6.73 -10.09 -1.76
C ILE A 130 -7.37 -8.99 -0.90
N ILE A 131 -7.47 -9.23 0.40
CA ILE A 131 -7.94 -8.22 1.34
C ILE A 131 -6.86 -7.16 1.49
N TYR A 132 -7.25 -5.88 1.47
CA TYR A 132 -6.34 -4.77 1.69
C TYR A 132 -6.88 -3.78 2.72
N ILE A 133 -5.98 -2.97 3.26
CA ILE A 133 -6.23 -1.90 4.22
C ILE A 133 -5.37 -0.71 3.80
N VAL A 134 -5.99 0.45 3.56
CA VAL A 134 -5.27 1.67 3.16
C VAL A 134 -5.89 2.93 3.79
N PRO A 135 -5.06 3.87 4.29
CA PRO A 135 -5.49 5.21 4.68
C PRO A 135 -6.20 5.96 3.54
N VAL A 136 -7.46 6.34 3.75
CA VAL A 136 -8.25 7.10 2.77
C VAL A 136 -7.77 8.54 2.67
N LYS A 137 -7.64 9.05 1.44
CA LYS A 137 -7.38 10.48 1.19
C LYS A 137 -8.62 11.29 1.55
N GLY A 138 -8.47 12.26 2.44
CA GLY A 138 -9.59 13.07 2.94
C GLY A 138 -10.32 13.81 1.82
N PHE A 139 -11.61 13.51 1.63
CA PHE A 139 -12.53 14.24 0.75
C PHE A 139 -13.59 14.96 1.59
N LYS A 140 -14.13 16.08 1.09
CA LYS A 140 -15.22 16.82 1.76
C LYS A 140 -16.40 15.91 2.14
N LYS A 141 -16.80 14.99 1.24
CA LYS A 141 -17.90 14.02 1.48
C LYS A 141 -17.61 13.05 2.63
N LEU A 142 -16.35 12.67 2.83
CA LEU A 142 -15.95 11.77 3.92
C LEU A 142 -15.91 12.48 5.27
N ARG A 143 -15.71 13.81 5.29
CA ARG A 143 -15.68 14.58 6.54
C ARG A 143 -17.01 14.50 7.31
N ALA A 144 -18.14 14.56 6.63
CA ALA A 144 -19.45 14.38 7.28
C ALA A 144 -19.61 12.97 7.87
N MET A 145 -19.17 11.94 7.14
CA MET A 145 -19.16 10.56 7.65
C MET A 145 -18.23 10.41 8.87
N LYS A 146 -17.14 11.20 8.92
CA LYS A 146 -16.24 11.29 10.09
C LYS A 146 -16.97 11.76 11.33
N GLU A 147 -17.69 12.86 11.19
CA GLU A 147 -18.34 13.54 12.29
C GLU A 147 -19.42 12.64 12.87
N ALA A 148 -20.18 11.95 12.01
CA ALA A 148 -21.13 10.92 12.42
C ALA A 148 -20.48 9.69 13.11
N ALA A 149 -19.35 9.21 12.59
CA ALA A 149 -18.63 8.07 13.18
C ALA A 149 -17.97 8.37 14.53
N LEU A 150 -17.71 9.66 14.82
CA LEU A 150 -17.20 10.12 16.11
C LEU A 150 -18.29 10.17 17.19
N THR A 151 -19.53 10.43 16.78
CA THR A 151 -20.67 10.54 17.71
C THR A 151 -21.28 9.18 18.07
N ASP A 152 -21.25 8.21 17.16
CA ASP A 152 -21.84 6.88 17.38
C ASP A 152 -20.83 5.76 17.06
N PRO A 153 -20.47 4.90 18.04
CA PRO A 153 -19.65 3.72 17.80
C PRO A 153 -20.17 2.78 16.71
N LYS A 154 -21.50 2.68 16.52
CA LYS A 154 -22.09 1.85 15.45
C LYS A 154 -21.86 2.44 14.07
N ALA A 155 -21.66 3.76 13.96
CA ALA A 155 -21.33 4.44 12.73
C ALA A 155 -19.83 4.36 12.37
N ARG A 156 -19.01 3.64 13.13
CA ARG A 156 -17.55 3.49 12.86
C ARG A 156 -17.21 2.54 11.72
N VAL A 157 -18.20 1.83 11.17
CA VAL A 157 -18.03 0.99 9.99
C VAL A 157 -19.12 1.37 9.00
N GLN A 158 -18.74 1.94 7.85
CA GLN A 158 -19.70 2.41 6.85
C GLN A 158 -19.30 1.95 5.44
N PRO A 159 -20.24 1.50 4.61
CA PRO A 159 -19.98 1.26 3.19
C PRO A 159 -19.70 2.57 2.47
N TYR A 160 -18.76 2.54 1.54
CA TYR A 160 -18.39 3.68 0.71
C TYR A 160 -18.08 3.23 -0.70
N GLU A 161 -18.73 3.88 -1.67
CA GLU A 161 -18.44 3.66 -3.08
C GLU A 161 -17.50 4.73 -3.59
N MET A 162 -16.29 4.31 -3.93
CA MET A 162 -15.38 5.15 -4.67
C MET A 162 -15.76 5.09 -6.15
N LYS A 163 -15.86 6.25 -6.83
CA LYS A 163 -16.03 6.28 -8.29
C LYS A 163 -14.86 5.55 -8.94
N GLY A 164 -15.09 4.41 -9.59
CA GLY A 164 -14.05 3.63 -10.27
C GLY A 164 -13.79 4.12 -11.69
N THR A 165 -13.67 3.17 -12.61
CA THR A 165 -13.37 3.42 -14.04
C THR A 165 -14.64 3.80 -14.79
N TYR A 166 -14.53 4.78 -15.70
CA TYR A 166 -15.64 5.15 -16.59
C TYR A 166 -15.69 4.19 -17.77
N VAL A 167 -16.87 3.61 -18.01
CA VAL A 167 -17.15 2.78 -19.18
C VAL A 167 -18.22 3.47 -20.00
N LYS A 168 -17.92 3.78 -21.27
CA LYS A 168 -18.86 4.42 -22.20
C LYS A 168 -20.14 3.58 -22.27
N GLY A 169 -21.29 4.19 -22.02
CA GLY A 169 -22.60 3.52 -21.97
C GLY A 169 -23.00 2.91 -20.62
N LYS A 170 -22.06 2.75 -19.66
CA LYS A 170 -22.34 2.23 -18.30
C LYS A 170 -22.05 3.24 -17.18
N GLY A 171 -21.40 4.35 -17.49
CA GLY A 171 -21.01 5.35 -16.49
C GLY A 171 -19.81 4.91 -15.65
N TYR A 172 -19.69 5.44 -14.44
CA TYR A 172 -18.64 5.05 -13.50
C TYR A 172 -19.00 3.75 -12.80
N ILE A 173 -18.15 2.73 -12.91
CA ILE A 173 -18.29 1.51 -12.12
C ILE A 173 -17.82 1.80 -10.70
N PRO A 174 -18.65 1.66 -9.65
CA PRO A 174 -18.24 1.91 -8.28
C PRO A 174 -17.29 0.82 -7.77
N ILE A 175 -16.31 1.22 -6.96
CA ILE A 175 -15.44 0.32 -6.20
C ILE A 175 -15.98 0.32 -4.77
N PRO A 176 -16.57 -0.79 -4.30
CA PRO A 176 -17.12 -0.87 -2.95
C PRO A 176 -16.00 -1.02 -1.93
N LEU A 177 -15.97 -0.13 -0.95
CA LEU A 177 -15.02 -0.11 0.15
C LEU A 177 -15.77 -0.09 1.48
N MET A 178 -15.22 -0.75 2.49
CA MET A 178 -15.67 -0.60 3.87
C MET A 178 -14.76 0.40 4.57
N LEU A 179 -15.32 1.52 5.01
CA LEU A 179 -14.60 2.52 5.80
C LEU A 179 -14.65 2.12 7.26
N HIS A 180 -13.48 1.93 7.85
CA HIS A 180 -13.31 1.75 9.28
C HIS A 180 -12.74 3.03 9.90
N PHE A 181 -13.48 3.58 10.86
CA PHE A 181 -13.12 4.78 11.60
C PHE A 181 -12.56 4.37 12.97
N MET A 182 -11.26 4.60 13.16
CA MET A 182 -10.57 4.26 14.41
C MET A 182 -10.30 5.54 15.21
N GLU A 183 -10.60 5.52 16.51
CA GLU A 183 -10.25 6.60 17.42
C GLU A 183 -8.75 6.55 17.76
N LYS A 184 -7.98 7.48 17.19
CA LYS A 184 -6.70 7.96 17.72
C LYS A 184 -6.63 9.48 17.51
N LYS A 185 -5.72 10.18 18.21
CA LYS A 185 -5.48 11.64 18.17
C LYS A 185 -5.48 12.26 16.75
N ILE A 186 -5.26 11.46 15.70
CA ILE A 186 -5.57 11.78 14.30
C ILE A 186 -6.31 10.58 13.70
N LEU A 187 -7.60 10.74 13.34
CA LEU A 187 -8.40 9.69 12.69
C LEU A 187 -7.74 9.25 11.38
N THR A 188 -7.31 7.98 11.35
CA THR A 188 -6.77 7.32 10.16
C THR A 188 -7.83 6.35 9.65
N TRP A 189 -8.09 6.42 8.35
CA TRP A 189 -9.26 5.85 7.71
C TRP A 189 -8.88 4.61 6.96
N TYR A 190 -9.40 3.44 7.28
CA TYR A 190 -9.01 2.25 6.53
C TYR A 190 -10.11 1.87 5.56
N ALA A 191 -9.81 1.92 4.26
CA ALA A 191 -10.62 1.23 3.28
C ALA A 191 -10.22 -0.26 3.31
N LYS A 192 -11.17 -1.11 3.70
CA LYS A 192 -11.08 -2.56 3.61
C LYS A 192 -11.89 -3.03 2.40
N SER A 193 -11.39 -4.02 1.65
CA SER A 193 -12.20 -4.68 0.62
C SER A 193 -13.52 -5.16 1.24
N SER A 194 -14.64 -4.89 0.58
CA SER A 194 -15.98 -5.31 1.05
C SER A 194 -16.17 -6.83 1.00
N ARG A 195 -15.27 -7.56 0.34
CA ARG A 195 -15.25 -9.02 0.28
C ARG A 195 -14.56 -9.58 1.52
N SER A 196 -15.21 -9.49 2.68
CA SER A 196 -15.01 -10.47 3.74
C SER A 196 -16.22 -11.40 3.71
N GLN A 197 -15.94 -12.71 3.61
CA GLN A 197 -16.85 -13.86 3.63
C GLN A 197 -18.26 -13.59 4.14
#